data_AF-A3LZ28-F1
#
_entry.id   AF-A3LZ28-F1
#
_cell.length_a   1.000
_cell.length_b   1.000
_cell.length_c   1.000
_cell.angle_alpha   90.00
_cell.angle_beta   90.00
_cell.angle_gamma   90.00
#
_symmetry.space_group_name_H-M   'P 1'
#
loop_
_entity.id
_entity.type
_entity.pdbx_description
1 polymer ?
#
loop_
_entity_poly.entity_id
_entity_poly.type
_entity_poly.pdbx_seq_one_letter_code
_entity_poly.pdbx_strand_id
1 'polypeptide(L)'
;MITALASANSTNLGFHPFHVEGHCSFLSQVEVRNGDNRRNFKPKTNFVWLGEVHGIINAREPTHFINEGTSYYKKPRLVGIDERSESQHALLVNLIRLYHLTLLNEEGDLRNVKNIRYDDGHSTAHTSWPREIGEKWNWPNSSSSEEYPEFISLDETSEQQSHSMVLDFTGLSDEEITIMWRMCSRWCQRTNFKLDFELPKLASRIYCKSSRTMPNFLEVEEVRTRNPKRIPKSSQIWDLIVKYVRRNRLESQARSSCLVISHIMLSLLPDTLEGLSFLSERVEIHLPSLFSLRQLSSDKEENERMLNDWRQIEKYPAIIFNYGLFVANCFPIGLMKRELFPTEGVHEKDLVNAMVSYATGIGVASFDNSNLFVSYPNLVDTKNRVFAVKANVEEEKGYSVENDIVSSFGFPCFGNPYLFHPLHTFKNEIEQGTPHEGEFMLKKPKIENNKCILNLIDAWSYAWTYRIGGYDCHIEIDNSHLFKAFAPNESSWTVIYLVNKKKTDNLVESKVTITKIEKRKNSFFKLQDFTKPDFSPSCVEVVVKKKYPIDTNKSVQKLQNWDNILDGAKNLKG
;
A
#
# COMPACT_ATOMS: atom_id res chain seq x y z
N MET A 1 -7.64 6.48 9.03
CA MET A 1 -6.76 6.80 7.89
C MET A 1 -6.15 8.18 8.04
N ILE A 2 -6.98 9.19 8.27
CA ILE A 2 -6.57 10.60 8.22
C ILE A 2 -5.69 10.96 9.41
N THR A 3 -6.00 10.44 10.60
CA THR A 3 -5.15 10.61 11.79
C THR A 3 -3.73 10.06 11.57
N ALA A 4 -3.60 8.92 10.87
CA ALA A 4 -2.30 8.34 10.55
C ALA A 4 -1.54 9.23 9.55
N LEU A 5 -2.19 9.68 8.48
CA LEU A 5 -1.60 10.65 7.53
C LEU A 5 -1.16 11.93 8.24
N ALA A 6 -2.03 12.51 9.07
CA ALA A 6 -1.73 13.74 9.81
C ALA A 6 -0.56 13.56 10.79
N SER A 7 -0.40 12.35 11.35
CA SER A 7 0.70 12.01 12.26
C SER A 7 2.01 11.75 11.53
N ALA A 8 1.99 11.23 10.30
CA ALA A 8 3.18 10.98 9.48
C ALA A 8 3.80 12.26 8.89
N ASN A 9 3.54 13.42 9.52
CA ASN A 9 3.99 14.74 9.11
C ASN A 9 3.83 14.99 7.59
N SER A 10 2.68 14.56 7.05
CA SER A 10 2.29 14.65 5.64
C SER A 10 1.98 16.09 5.17
N THR A 11 2.49 17.10 5.88
CA THR A 11 2.41 18.49 5.45
C THR A 11 3.03 18.58 4.05
N ASN A 12 2.31 19.22 3.12
CA ASN A 12 2.60 19.23 1.68
C ASN A 12 2.33 17.95 0.85
N LEU A 13 1.61 16.94 1.36
CA LEU A 13 0.99 15.89 0.53
C LEU A 13 -0.40 16.32 0.03
N GLY A 14 -1.19 15.41 -0.54
CA GLY A 14 -2.52 15.69 -1.10
C GLY A 14 -2.60 15.59 -2.61
N PHE A 15 -2.01 14.54 -3.19
CA PHE A 15 -2.00 14.34 -4.64
C PHE A 15 -3.27 13.62 -5.11
N HIS A 16 -3.75 13.96 -6.31
CA HIS A 16 -4.71 13.11 -7.02
C HIS A 16 -4.01 11.87 -7.57
N PRO A 17 -4.73 10.73 -7.74
CA PRO A 17 -4.22 9.56 -8.45
C PRO A 17 -3.74 9.93 -9.86
N PHE A 18 -2.56 9.45 -10.25
CA PHE A 18 -2.04 9.59 -11.61
C PHE A 18 -1.12 8.41 -11.94
N HIS A 19 -0.91 8.16 -13.22
CA HIS A 19 0.08 7.20 -13.68
C HIS A 19 0.68 7.61 -15.03
N VAL A 20 1.94 7.24 -15.25
CA VAL A 20 2.63 7.27 -16.54
C VAL A 20 3.10 5.84 -16.79
N GLU A 21 2.46 5.15 -17.73
CA GLU A 21 2.75 3.73 -18.04
C GLU A 21 2.71 2.82 -16.80
N GLY A 22 1.72 3.03 -15.91
CA GLY A 22 1.59 2.23 -14.68
C GLY A 22 2.53 2.64 -13.53
N HIS A 23 3.29 3.72 -13.69
CA HIS A 23 4.17 4.26 -12.65
C HIS A 23 3.69 5.61 -12.12
N CYS A 24 4.03 5.95 -10.89
CA CYS A 24 4.00 7.33 -10.43
C CYS A 24 5.27 7.66 -9.63
N SER A 25 5.80 8.86 -9.83
CA SER A 25 7.08 9.27 -9.28
C SER A 25 6.95 10.59 -8.54
N PHE A 26 7.76 10.76 -7.50
CA PHE A 26 7.78 11.97 -6.67
C PHE A 26 9.21 12.44 -6.45
N LEU A 27 9.41 13.76 -6.39
CA LEU A 27 10.64 14.39 -5.92
C LEU A 27 10.41 14.99 -4.55
N SER A 28 11.35 14.74 -3.64
CA SER A 28 11.46 15.49 -2.38
C SER A 28 12.60 16.50 -2.50
N GLN A 29 12.42 17.73 -2.05
CA GLN A 29 13.52 18.69 -1.91
C GLN A 29 14.13 18.52 -0.53
N VAL A 30 15.33 17.95 -0.46
CA VAL A 30 15.99 17.57 0.79
C VAL A 30 17.21 18.46 1.04
N GLU A 31 17.32 18.97 2.26
CA GLU A 31 18.54 19.58 2.79
C GLU A 31 19.13 18.66 3.86
N VAL A 32 20.41 18.34 3.75
CA VAL A 32 21.17 17.65 4.80
C VAL A 32 22.20 18.62 5.37
N ARG A 33 22.27 18.70 6.70
CA ARG A 33 23.21 19.53 7.44
C ARG A 33 24.09 18.68 8.34
N ASN A 34 25.38 19.01 8.42
CA ASN A 34 26.33 18.43 9.37
C ASN A 34 27.34 19.52 9.75
N GLY A 35 27.14 20.14 10.92
CA GLY A 35 27.85 21.37 11.30
C GLY A 35 27.61 22.49 10.28
N ASP A 36 28.70 23.09 9.79
CA ASP A 36 28.63 24.14 8.75
C ASP A 36 28.35 23.60 7.34
N ASN A 37 28.45 22.28 7.13
CA ASN A 37 28.24 21.68 5.83
C ASN A 37 26.74 21.54 5.52
N ARG A 38 26.36 21.88 4.28
CA ARG A 38 24.99 21.75 3.78
C ARG A 38 24.98 21.17 2.38
N ARG A 39 24.06 20.23 2.12
CA ARG A 39 23.76 19.76 0.76
C ARG A 39 22.26 19.80 0.50
N ASN A 40 21.88 20.43 -0.60
CA ASN A 40 20.52 20.35 -1.12
C ASN A 40 20.51 19.40 -2.33
N PHE A 41 19.54 18.51 -2.39
CA PHE A 41 19.33 17.61 -3.54
C PHE A 41 17.85 17.25 -3.67
N LYS A 42 17.50 16.57 -4.76
CA LYS A 42 16.12 16.21 -5.10
C LYS A 42 15.98 14.71 -5.33
N PRO A 43 15.94 13.89 -4.27
CA PRO A 43 15.75 12.45 -4.43
C PRO A 43 14.40 12.12 -5.05
N LYS A 44 14.39 11.05 -5.84
CA LYS A 44 13.19 10.48 -6.46
C LYS A 44 12.69 9.27 -5.68
N THR A 45 11.37 9.20 -5.50
CA THR A 45 10.65 8.02 -4.98
C THR A 45 9.70 7.54 -6.06
N ASN A 46 9.81 6.28 -6.45
CA ASN A 46 9.02 5.69 -7.54
C ASN A 46 8.04 4.66 -6.96
N PHE A 47 6.82 4.65 -7.47
CA PHE A 47 5.80 3.67 -7.16
C PHE A 47 5.26 3.05 -8.44
N VAL A 48 4.65 1.89 -8.31
CA VAL A 48 4.04 1.14 -9.40
C VAL A 48 2.63 0.72 -9.02
N TRP A 49 1.70 0.90 -9.95
CA TRP A 49 0.30 0.44 -9.87
C TRP A 49 0.13 -1.02 -10.30
N LEU A 50 1.18 -1.64 -10.81
CA LEU A 50 1.14 -2.94 -11.45
C LEU A 50 1.43 -4.05 -10.43
N GLY A 51 0.78 -5.20 -10.63
CA GLY A 51 1.02 -6.38 -9.83
C GLY A 51 -0.12 -7.37 -9.83
N GLU A 52 0.19 -8.58 -9.38
CA GLU A 52 -0.79 -9.64 -9.21
C GLU A 52 -1.43 -9.55 -7.83
N VAL A 53 -2.77 -9.59 -7.83
CA VAL A 53 -3.59 -9.54 -6.62
C VAL A 53 -4.69 -10.58 -6.79
N HIS A 54 -4.91 -11.40 -5.77
CA HIS A 54 -5.96 -12.42 -5.77
C HIS A 54 -7.08 -12.01 -4.82
N GLY A 55 -8.29 -11.85 -5.37
CA GLY A 55 -9.49 -11.64 -4.57
C GLY A 55 -10.08 -12.97 -4.10
N ILE A 56 -10.25 -13.13 -2.79
CA ILE A 56 -10.85 -14.29 -2.15
C ILE A 56 -12.14 -13.86 -1.45
N ILE A 57 -13.25 -14.54 -1.75
CA ILE A 57 -14.50 -14.35 -1.01
C ILE A 57 -14.59 -15.45 0.05
N ASN A 58 -14.48 -15.04 1.31
CA ASN A 58 -14.61 -15.92 2.45
C ASN A 58 -16.06 -16.32 2.63
N ALA A 59 -16.28 -17.63 2.75
CA ALA A 59 -17.58 -18.17 3.13
C ALA A 59 -17.98 -17.61 4.50
N ARG A 60 -19.29 -17.50 4.72
CA ARG A 60 -19.81 -17.18 6.05
C ARG A 60 -19.35 -18.24 7.05
N GLU A 61 -18.90 -17.79 8.21
CA GLU A 61 -18.84 -18.67 9.37
C GLU A 61 -20.26 -19.17 9.66
N PRO A 62 -20.47 -20.49 9.83
CA PRO A 62 -21.77 -21.01 10.20
C PRO A 62 -22.12 -20.49 11.60
N THR A 63 -23.15 -19.66 11.69
CA THR A 63 -23.72 -19.27 12.98
C THR A 63 -24.37 -20.50 13.61
N HIS A 64 -23.77 -21.03 14.67
CA HIS A 64 -24.40 -22.06 15.48
C HIS A 64 -25.68 -21.49 16.11
N PHE A 65 -26.83 -21.99 15.68
CA PHE A 65 -28.11 -21.74 16.33
C PHE A 65 -28.10 -22.42 17.70
N ILE A 66 -27.82 -21.67 18.76
CA ILE A 66 -28.08 -22.14 20.13
C ILE A 66 -29.57 -21.89 20.39
N ASN A 67 -30.34 -22.97 20.36
CA ASN A 67 -31.77 -22.97 20.62
C ASN A 67 -32.00 -22.93 22.15
N GLU A 68 -31.88 -21.75 22.77
CA GLU A 68 -32.31 -21.57 24.17
C GLU A 68 -33.80 -21.24 24.21
N GLY A 69 -34.61 -22.27 24.43
CA GLY A 69 -36.03 -22.12 24.67
C GLY A 69 -36.30 -21.48 26.02
N THR A 70 -36.90 -20.29 26.04
CA THR A 70 -37.81 -19.83 27.09
C THR A 70 -38.85 -18.85 26.51
N SER A 71 -40.01 -18.81 27.16
CA SER A 71 -41.31 -18.44 26.62
C SER A 71 -41.82 -17.04 26.99
N TYR A 72 -42.91 -16.65 26.29
CA TYR A 72 -43.95 -15.66 26.58
C TYR A 72 -43.86 -14.22 26.00
N TYR A 73 -44.82 -13.94 25.11
CA TYR A 73 -45.44 -12.66 24.71
C TYR A 73 -44.59 -11.38 24.71
N LYS A 74 -43.79 -11.21 23.66
CA LYS A 74 -43.57 -9.94 22.94
C LYS A 74 -43.54 -10.29 21.45
N LYS A 75 -43.92 -9.37 20.54
CA LYS A 75 -43.73 -9.54 19.08
C LYS A 75 -42.39 -10.25 18.83
N PRO A 76 -42.31 -11.27 17.96
CA PRO A 76 -41.08 -12.01 17.76
C PRO A 76 -40.01 -11.03 17.30
N ARG A 77 -39.13 -10.60 18.22
CA ARG A 77 -37.84 -10.09 17.83
C ARG A 77 -37.16 -11.28 17.18
N LEU A 78 -36.81 -11.13 15.92
CA LEU A 78 -35.93 -12.03 15.18
C LEU A 78 -34.55 -12.05 15.87
N VAL A 79 -34.47 -12.65 17.05
CA VAL A 79 -33.22 -12.92 17.76
C VAL A 79 -32.77 -14.28 17.28
N GLY A 80 -31.85 -14.30 16.32
CA GLY A 80 -31.31 -15.57 15.80
C GLY A 80 -30.47 -15.47 14.54
N ILE A 81 -30.59 -14.40 13.76
CA ILE A 81 -29.54 -14.04 12.80
C ILE A 81 -28.67 -13.02 13.50
N ASP A 82 -27.40 -13.36 13.71
CA ASP A 82 -26.45 -12.38 14.22
C ASP A 82 -26.40 -11.22 13.21
N GLU A 83 -26.96 -10.07 13.56
CA GLU A 83 -26.92 -8.82 12.77
C GLU A 83 -25.47 -8.36 12.51
N ARG A 84 -24.50 -9.03 13.14
CA ARG A 84 -23.04 -8.97 12.91
C ARG A 84 -22.57 -9.65 11.62
N SER A 85 -23.46 -10.36 10.91
CA SER A 85 -23.13 -11.08 9.67
C SER A 85 -23.44 -10.29 8.38
N GLU A 86 -23.89 -9.03 8.50
CA GLU A 86 -24.08 -8.13 7.36
C GLU A 86 -22.75 -7.58 6.84
N SER A 87 -22.54 -7.72 5.55
CA SER A 87 -21.33 -7.22 4.90
C SER A 87 -21.59 -6.91 3.44
N GLN A 88 -21.28 -5.68 3.05
CA GLN A 88 -21.30 -5.22 1.67
C GLN A 88 -19.89 -4.81 1.19
N HIS A 89 -18.84 -5.16 1.93
CA HIS A 89 -17.45 -4.85 1.60
C HIS A 89 -17.06 -5.28 0.19
N ALA A 90 -17.44 -6.48 -0.25
CA ALA A 90 -17.09 -6.95 -1.60
C ALA A 90 -17.69 -6.06 -2.71
N LEU A 91 -18.93 -5.60 -2.53
CA LEU A 91 -19.59 -4.67 -3.46
C LEU A 91 -18.93 -3.29 -3.42
N LEU A 92 -18.66 -2.78 -2.21
CA LEU A 92 -18.02 -1.47 -2.01
C LEU A 92 -16.59 -1.46 -2.59
N VAL A 93 -15.82 -2.54 -2.42
CA VAL A 93 -14.50 -2.73 -3.04
C VAL A 93 -14.60 -2.69 -4.57
N ASN A 94 -15.60 -3.35 -5.17
CA ASN A 94 -15.85 -3.27 -6.61
C ASN A 94 -16.18 -1.86 -7.08
N LEU A 95 -17.02 -1.12 -6.34
CA LEU A 95 -17.35 0.26 -6.70
C LEU A 95 -16.14 1.20 -6.56
N ILE A 96 -15.40 1.12 -5.46
CA ILE A 96 -14.25 2.00 -5.19
C ILE A 96 -13.11 1.73 -6.19
N ARG A 97 -12.86 0.46 -6.55
CA ARG A 97 -11.85 0.16 -7.56
C ARG A 97 -12.30 0.55 -8.97
N LEU A 98 -13.60 0.44 -9.29
CA LEU A 98 -14.15 0.97 -10.54
C LEU A 98 -13.90 2.49 -10.63
N TYR A 99 -14.15 3.22 -9.54
CA TYR A 99 -13.87 4.66 -9.44
C TYR A 99 -12.40 4.95 -9.78
N HIS A 100 -11.45 4.29 -9.11
CA HIS A 100 -10.02 4.54 -9.31
C HIS A 100 -9.53 4.13 -10.71
N LEU A 101 -9.94 2.98 -11.23
CA LEU A 101 -9.55 2.55 -12.58
C LEU A 101 -10.11 3.49 -13.66
N THR A 102 -11.35 3.97 -13.47
CA THR A 102 -11.95 4.97 -14.36
C THR A 102 -11.21 6.30 -14.29
N LEU A 103 -10.89 6.77 -13.08
CA LEU A 103 -10.11 8.00 -12.89
C LEU A 103 -8.74 7.91 -13.55
N LEU A 104 -8.02 6.80 -13.34
CA LEU A 104 -6.72 6.58 -13.96
C LEU A 104 -6.82 6.54 -15.49
N ASN A 105 -7.91 5.97 -16.03
CA ASN A 105 -8.18 5.94 -17.47
C ASN A 105 -8.57 7.32 -18.05
N GLU A 106 -9.19 8.19 -17.24
CA GLU A 106 -9.51 9.57 -17.62
C GLU A 106 -8.25 10.44 -17.69
N GLU A 107 -7.31 10.25 -16.74
CA GLU A 107 -6.04 10.99 -16.67
C GLU A 107 -4.98 10.45 -17.66
N GLY A 108 -5.03 9.15 -18.00
CA GLY A 108 -4.15 8.53 -18.98
C GLY A 108 -4.69 7.20 -19.50
N ASP A 109 -4.44 6.85 -20.76
CA ASP A 109 -4.96 5.61 -21.37
C ASP A 109 -4.56 4.37 -20.54
N LEU A 110 -5.55 3.72 -19.90
CA LEU A 110 -5.32 2.57 -19.04
C LEU A 110 -5.22 1.30 -19.89
N ARG A 111 -4.01 0.75 -19.98
CA ARG A 111 -3.64 -0.38 -20.84
C ARG A 111 -2.59 -1.25 -20.17
N ASN A 112 -2.41 -2.47 -20.70
CA ASN A 112 -1.34 -3.35 -20.24
C ASN A 112 0.04 -2.73 -20.42
N VAL A 113 0.83 -2.78 -19.36
CA VAL A 113 2.22 -2.35 -19.37
C VAL A 113 3.11 -3.59 -19.48
N LYS A 114 3.96 -3.65 -20.51
CA LYS A 114 4.68 -4.88 -20.86
C LYS A 114 5.59 -5.37 -19.75
N ASN A 115 6.57 -4.57 -19.33
CA ASN A 115 7.52 -4.92 -18.26
C ASN A 115 8.05 -3.63 -17.61
N ILE A 116 8.44 -3.71 -16.35
CA ILE A 116 9.26 -2.70 -15.67
C ILE A 116 10.71 -3.10 -15.89
N ARG A 117 11.54 -2.16 -16.37
CA ARG A 117 13.00 -2.35 -16.51
C ARG A 117 13.70 -1.76 -15.29
N TYR A 118 14.57 -2.56 -14.69
CA TYR A 118 15.60 -2.10 -13.77
C TYR A 118 16.94 -2.02 -14.50
N ASP A 119 17.69 -0.97 -14.21
CA ASP A 119 19.02 -0.73 -14.75
C ASP A 119 19.79 0.17 -13.78
N ASP A 120 20.81 -0.38 -13.13
CA ASP A 120 21.71 0.37 -12.25
C ASP A 120 23.05 0.72 -12.92
N GLY A 121 23.21 0.40 -14.20
CA GLY A 121 24.44 0.53 -14.98
C GLY A 121 25.44 -0.62 -14.79
N HIS A 122 25.12 -1.63 -13.97
CA HIS A 122 25.92 -2.85 -13.75
C HIS A 122 25.11 -4.13 -14.01
N SER A 123 23.79 -4.04 -13.87
CA SER A 123 22.86 -5.14 -13.99
C SER A 123 21.54 -4.64 -14.59
N THR A 124 20.88 -5.51 -15.35
CA THR A 124 19.57 -5.23 -15.91
C THR A 124 18.61 -6.37 -15.60
N ALA A 125 17.38 -6.02 -15.23
CA ALA A 125 16.32 -6.99 -14.98
C ALA A 125 14.97 -6.49 -15.46
N HIS A 126 14.07 -7.45 -15.69
CA HIS A 126 12.70 -7.18 -16.09
C HIS A 126 11.74 -7.95 -15.20
N THR A 127 10.69 -7.27 -14.73
CA THR A 127 9.55 -7.96 -14.11
C THR A 127 8.81 -8.77 -15.17
N SER A 128 8.40 -10.00 -14.87
CA SER A 128 7.56 -10.81 -15.75
C SER A 128 6.11 -10.75 -15.29
N TRP A 129 5.26 -9.97 -15.96
CA TRP A 129 3.81 -9.99 -15.74
C TRP A 129 3.13 -10.85 -16.81
N PRO A 130 1.99 -11.51 -16.51
CA PRO A 130 1.25 -12.29 -17.49
C PRO A 130 0.86 -11.42 -18.71
N ARG A 131 1.22 -11.87 -19.91
CA ARG A 131 1.02 -11.10 -21.17
C ARG A 131 -0.38 -11.24 -21.77
N GLU A 132 -1.20 -12.18 -21.31
CA GLU A 132 -2.46 -12.59 -21.97
C GLU A 132 -3.71 -11.84 -21.48
N ILE A 133 -3.54 -10.72 -20.81
CA ILE A 133 -4.65 -9.90 -20.29
C ILE A 133 -5.17 -8.99 -21.42
N GLY A 134 -6.44 -8.56 -21.38
CA GLY A 134 -7.05 -7.69 -22.41
C GLY A 134 -6.23 -6.42 -22.72
N GLU A 135 -6.19 -5.97 -23.97
CA GLU A 135 -5.27 -4.87 -24.37
C GLU A 135 -5.64 -3.50 -23.80
N LYS A 136 -6.92 -3.25 -23.47
CA LYS A 136 -7.44 -1.95 -23.04
C LYS A 136 -8.51 -2.07 -21.96
N TRP A 137 -8.50 -1.12 -21.02
CA TRP A 137 -9.52 -0.99 -19.98
C TRP A 137 -10.94 -0.78 -20.55
N ASN A 138 -11.89 -1.57 -20.05
CA ASN A 138 -13.32 -1.46 -20.30
C ASN A 138 -14.09 -2.12 -19.14
N TRP A 139 -15.43 -2.21 -19.23
CA TRP A 139 -16.24 -2.91 -18.24
C TRP A 139 -15.63 -4.27 -17.88
N PRO A 140 -15.49 -4.58 -16.58
CA PRO A 140 -14.77 -5.77 -16.14
C PRO A 140 -15.59 -7.05 -16.30
N ASN A 141 -16.87 -6.96 -16.67
CA ASN A 141 -17.73 -8.13 -16.80
C ASN A 141 -17.50 -8.85 -18.14
N SER A 142 -17.75 -10.16 -18.18
CA SER A 142 -17.78 -10.90 -19.45
C SER A 142 -19.07 -10.62 -20.23
N SER A 143 -19.18 -11.24 -21.41
CA SER A 143 -20.40 -11.25 -22.22
C SER A 143 -21.28 -12.48 -21.95
N SER A 144 -21.05 -13.23 -20.87
CA SER A 144 -21.86 -14.39 -20.48
C SER A 144 -22.92 -13.99 -19.46
N SER A 145 -24.18 -14.36 -19.69
CA SER A 145 -25.28 -14.09 -18.76
C SER A 145 -25.14 -14.79 -17.42
N GLU A 146 -24.49 -15.96 -17.37
CA GLU A 146 -24.33 -16.77 -16.15
C GLU A 146 -23.45 -16.09 -15.09
N GLU A 147 -22.64 -15.13 -15.51
CA GLU A 147 -21.75 -14.35 -14.65
C GLU A 147 -22.43 -13.15 -13.99
N TYR A 148 -23.68 -12.87 -14.35
CA TYR A 148 -24.48 -11.81 -13.77
C TYR A 148 -25.44 -12.36 -12.71
N PRO A 149 -25.71 -11.61 -11.65
CA PRO A 149 -26.74 -11.95 -10.68
C PRO A 149 -28.13 -11.67 -11.27
N GLU A 150 -29.11 -12.45 -10.85
CA GLU A 150 -30.52 -12.16 -11.07
C GLU A 150 -30.99 -11.13 -10.03
N PHE A 151 -31.43 -9.95 -10.48
CA PHE A 151 -32.01 -8.92 -9.61
C PHE A 151 -33.53 -9.09 -9.57
N ILE A 152 -34.08 -9.25 -8.37
CA ILE A 152 -35.50 -9.45 -8.15
C ILE A 152 -36.02 -8.24 -7.38
N SER A 153 -36.94 -7.49 -7.99
CA SER A 153 -37.58 -6.36 -7.32
C SER A 153 -38.47 -6.86 -6.19
N LEU A 154 -38.35 -6.26 -5.01
CA LEU A 154 -39.29 -6.49 -3.92
C LEU A 154 -40.43 -5.49 -4.01
N ASP A 155 -41.65 -6.01 -4.15
CA ASP A 155 -42.86 -5.22 -4.01
C ASP A 155 -43.13 -4.96 -2.52
N GLU A 156 -43.75 -3.83 -2.19
CA GLU A 156 -44.01 -3.38 -0.80
C GLU A 156 -44.85 -4.37 0.04
N THR A 157 -45.46 -5.39 -0.57
CA THR A 157 -46.35 -6.36 0.07
C THR A 157 -45.70 -7.71 0.41
N SER A 158 -44.46 -7.96 -0.02
CA SER A 158 -43.78 -9.25 0.21
C SER A 158 -43.03 -9.32 1.56
N GLU A 159 -43.77 -9.37 2.67
CA GLU A 159 -43.22 -9.59 4.03
C GLU A 159 -42.70 -11.03 4.27
N GLN A 160 -42.85 -11.95 3.31
CA GLN A 160 -42.60 -13.39 3.49
C GLN A 160 -41.15 -13.85 3.24
N GLN A 161 -40.19 -12.96 2.98
CA GLN A 161 -38.80 -13.35 2.65
C GLN A 161 -37.79 -12.91 3.72
N SER A 162 -38.05 -13.26 4.98
CA SER A 162 -37.29 -12.89 6.18
C SER A 162 -35.85 -13.43 6.27
N HIS A 163 -35.38 -14.19 5.26
CA HIS A 163 -34.05 -14.83 5.24
C HIS A 163 -33.23 -14.56 3.97
N SER A 164 -33.75 -13.76 3.05
CA SER A 164 -33.10 -13.50 1.77
C SER A 164 -32.25 -12.23 1.81
N MET A 165 -31.15 -12.20 1.05
CA MET A 165 -30.29 -11.02 0.94
C MET A 165 -31.00 -9.89 0.19
N VAL A 166 -31.13 -8.72 0.83
CA VAL A 166 -31.80 -7.54 0.28
C VAL A 166 -30.86 -6.34 0.22
N LEU A 167 -30.72 -5.72 -0.96
CA LEU A 167 -30.04 -4.43 -1.14
C LEU A 167 -31.06 -3.29 -1.34
N ASP A 168 -30.88 -2.16 -0.66
CA ASP A 168 -31.71 -0.96 -0.86
C ASP A 168 -31.09 -0.04 -1.92
N PHE A 169 -31.77 0.04 -3.07
CA PHE A 169 -31.45 0.93 -4.18
C PHE A 169 -32.41 2.13 -4.27
N THR A 170 -33.24 2.36 -3.24
CA THR A 170 -34.16 3.50 -3.21
C THR A 170 -33.41 4.81 -3.43
N GLY A 171 -33.89 5.60 -4.40
CA GLY A 171 -33.30 6.88 -4.78
C GLY A 171 -32.22 6.77 -5.84
N LEU A 172 -31.72 5.58 -6.18
CA LEU A 172 -30.80 5.39 -7.30
C LEU A 172 -31.54 5.51 -8.65
N SER A 173 -30.85 6.03 -9.67
CA SER A 173 -31.32 6.07 -11.06
C SER A 173 -31.16 4.72 -11.77
N ASP A 174 -31.80 4.54 -12.92
CA ASP A 174 -31.70 3.30 -13.70
C ASP A 174 -30.25 3.02 -14.14
N GLU A 175 -29.48 4.07 -14.44
CA GLU A 175 -28.05 3.96 -14.76
C GLU A 175 -27.23 3.54 -13.54
N GLU A 176 -27.49 4.16 -12.39
CA GLU A 176 -26.84 3.82 -11.12
C GLU A 176 -27.13 2.36 -10.71
N ILE A 177 -28.37 1.91 -10.85
CA ILE A 177 -28.77 0.52 -10.59
C ILE A 177 -28.07 -0.43 -11.56
N THR A 178 -27.91 -0.05 -12.83
CA THR A 178 -27.15 -0.84 -13.81
C THR A 178 -25.67 -0.97 -13.41
N ILE A 179 -25.06 0.09 -12.87
CA ILE A 179 -23.69 0.04 -12.34
C ILE A 179 -23.64 -0.93 -11.15
N MET A 180 -24.56 -0.80 -10.18
CA MET A 180 -24.62 -1.72 -9.03
C MET A 180 -24.75 -3.18 -9.46
N TRP A 181 -25.59 -3.46 -10.46
CA TRP A 181 -25.76 -4.79 -11.05
C TRP A 181 -24.46 -5.33 -11.65
N ARG A 182 -23.76 -4.51 -12.44
CA ARG A 182 -22.44 -4.86 -12.99
C ARG A 182 -21.40 -5.10 -11.90
N MET A 183 -21.44 -4.34 -10.80
CA MET A 183 -20.50 -4.50 -9.67
C MET A 183 -20.81 -5.69 -8.78
N CYS A 184 -22.01 -6.26 -8.85
CA CYS A 184 -22.35 -7.54 -8.22
C CYS A 184 -22.01 -8.76 -9.11
N SER A 185 -21.71 -8.53 -10.39
CA SER A 185 -21.37 -9.57 -11.37
C SER A 185 -19.91 -9.98 -11.27
N ARG A 186 -19.51 -11.04 -11.99
CA ARG A 186 -18.09 -11.43 -12.07
C ARG A 186 -17.25 -10.25 -12.57
N TRP A 187 -16.12 -10.04 -11.93
CA TRP A 187 -15.08 -9.11 -12.36
C TRP A 187 -13.94 -9.91 -12.99
N CYS A 188 -13.76 -9.74 -14.29
CA CYS A 188 -12.67 -10.31 -15.06
C CYS A 188 -11.57 -9.26 -15.23
N GLN A 189 -10.33 -9.67 -14.98
CA GLN A 189 -9.18 -8.80 -15.11
C GLN A 189 -9.00 -8.36 -16.58
N ARG A 190 -8.81 -7.06 -16.80
CA ARG A 190 -8.61 -6.45 -18.12
C ARG A 190 -7.25 -5.80 -18.28
N THR A 191 -6.54 -5.54 -17.20
CA THR A 191 -5.23 -4.90 -17.17
C THR A 191 -4.35 -5.53 -16.09
N ASN A 192 -3.03 -5.30 -16.16
CA ASN A 192 -2.10 -5.72 -15.11
C ASN A 192 -1.99 -4.73 -13.92
N PHE A 193 -2.94 -3.81 -13.78
CA PHE A 193 -3.03 -2.94 -12.61
C PHE A 193 -3.57 -3.73 -11.41
N LYS A 194 -2.98 -3.51 -10.23
CA LYS A 194 -3.33 -4.24 -8.99
C LYS A 194 -4.80 -4.11 -8.59
N LEU A 195 -5.45 -3.00 -8.93
CA LEU A 195 -6.86 -2.77 -8.63
C LEU A 195 -7.82 -3.56 -9.54
N ASP A 196 -7.32 -4.04 -10.68
CA ASP A 196 -8.08 -4.79 -11.66
C ASP A 196 -7.96 -6.31 -11.46
N PHE A 197 -8.05 -6.75 -10.20
CA PHE A 197 -7.99 -8.15 -9.83
C PHE A 197 -9.30 -8.90 -10.08
N GLU A 198 -9.23 -10.20 -10.31
CA GLU A 198 -10.43 -11.00 -10.50
C GLU A 198 -11.25 -11.18 -9.22
N LEU A 199 -12.58 -11.13 -9.36
CA LEU A 199 -13.51 -11.56 -8.32
C LEU A 199 -14.67 -12.35 -8.95
N PRO A 200 -15.15 -13.40 -8.28
CA PRO A 200 -16.36 -14.10 -8.71
C PRO A 200 -17.59 -13.18 -8.59
N LYS A 201 -18.70 -13.59 -9.20
CA LYS A 201 -19.99 -12.91 -8.97
C LYS A 201 -20.32 -12.97 -7.47
N LEU A 202 -20.81 -11.87 -6.92
CA LEU A 202 -20.97 -11.70 -5.47
C LEU A 202 -22.14 -12.51 -4.90
N ALA A 203 -23.16 -12.75 -5.73
CA ALA A 203 -24.30 -13.59 -5.40
C ALA A 203 -24.96 -14.10 -6.69
N SER A 204 -25.72 -15.18 -6.60
CA SER A 204 -26.53 -15.68 -7.73
C SER A 204 -27.83 -14.90 -7.90
N ARG A 205 -28.48 -14.55 -6.79
CA ARG A 205 -29.74 -13.81 -6.75
C ARG A 205 -29.65 -12.70 -5.72
N ILE A 206 -30.15 -11.52 -6.07
CA ILE A 206 -30.18 -10.36 -5.19
C ILE A 206 -31.60 -9.81 -5.19
N TYR A 207 -32.19 -9.69 -4.01
CA TYR A 207 -33.45 -8.97 -3.85
C TYR A 207 -33.16 -7.49 -3.68
N CYS A 208 -33.91 -6.67 -4.38
CA CYS A 208 -33.64 -5.24 -4.50
C CYS A 208 -34.88 -4.46 -4.08
N LYS A 209 -34.70 -3.51 -3.16
CA LYS A 209 -35.72 -2.50 -2.89
C LYS A 209 -35.48 -1.32 -3.83
N SER A 210 -36.41 -1.12 -4.77
CA SER A 210 -36.37 0.01 -5.70
C SER A 210 -37.76 0.26 -6.27
N SER A 211 -38.06 1.51 -6.59
CA SER A 211 -39.25 1.88 -7.38
C SER A 211 -38.97 1.85 -8.90
N ARG A 212 -37.77 1.45 -9.30
CA ARG A 212 -37.30 1.40 -10.69
C ARG A 212 -37.24 -0.02 -11.20
N THR A 213 -37.30 -0.16 -12.52
CA THR A 213 -37.14 -1.46 -13.20
C THR A 213 -35.72 -2.00 -12.97
N MET A 214 -35.63 -3.28 -12.60
CA MET A 214 -34.34 -3.95 -12.45
C MET A 214 -33.73 -4.28 -13.82
N PRO A 215 -32.41 -4.10 -13.99
CA PRO A 215 -31.76 -4.35 -15.27
C PRO A 215 -31.84 -5.83 -15.64
N ASN A 216 -32.13 -6.10 -16.91
CA ASN A 216 -32.06 -7.43 -17.52
C ASN A 216 -30.80 -7.52 -18.40
N PHE A 217 -30.11 -8.66 -18.35
CA PHE A 217 -28.90 -8.91 -19.15
C PHE A 217 -29.12 -8.68 -20.65
N LEU A 218 -30.20 -9.21 -21.22
CA LEU A 218 -30.47 -9.11 -22.66
C LEU A 218 -30.66 -7.65 -23.07
N GLU A 219 -31.40 -6.88 -22.26
CA GLU A 219 -31.63 -5.45 -22.52
C GLU A 219 -30.33 -4.64 -22.44
N VAL A 220 -29.47 -4.94 -21.45
CA VAL A 220 -28.20 -4.24 -21.27
C VAL A 220 -27.20 -4.57 -22.38
N GLU A 221 -27.15 -5.81 -22.85
CA GLU A 221 -26.27 -6.23 -23.96
C GLU A 221 -26.77 -5.77 -25.33
N GLU A 222 -28.09 -5.76 -25.59
CA GLU A 222 -28.66 -5.18 -26.80
C GLU A 222 -28.39 -3.67 -26.89
N VAL A 223 -28.45 -2.96 -25.77
CA VAL A 223 -28.05 -1.55 -25.71
C VAL A 223 -26.54 -1.41 -25.95
N ARG A 224 -25.70 -2.30 -25.38
CA ARG A 224 -24.24 -2.27 -25.59
C ARG A 224 -23.84 -2.43 -27.05
N THR A 225 -24.52 -3.31 -27.79
CA THR A 225 -24.23 -3.56 -29.21
C THR A 225 -24.67 -2.41 -30.12
N ARG A 226 -25.76 -1.72 -29.77
CA ARG A 226 -26.25 -0.54 -30.53
C ARG A 226 -25.55 0.77 -30.18
N ASN A 227 -25.13 0.92 -28.92
CA ASN A 227 -24.43 2.09 -28.41
C ASN A 227 -23.54 1.62 -27.24
N PRO A 228 -22.22 1.43 -27.44
CA PRO A 228 -21.36 0.91 -26.40
C PRO A 228 -21.37 1.93 -25.26
N LYS A 229 -22.18 1.68 -24.22
CA LYS A 229 -22.29 2.56 -23.05
C LYS A 229 -20.91 2.65 -22.43
N ARG A 230 -20.23 3.76 -22.72
CA ARG A 230 -18.95 4.15 -22.14
C ARG A 230 -19.09 4.08 -20.62
N ILE A 231 -18.08 3.56 -19.95
CA ILE A 231 -18.03 3.60 -18.48
C ILE A 231 -18.33 5.05 -18.05
N PRO A 232 -19.24 5.27 -17.08
CA PRO A 232 -19.55 6.59 -16.54
C PRO A 232 -18.30 7.30 -16.05
N LYS A 233 -18.34 8.62 -15.94
CA LYS A 233 -17.19 9.37 -15.42
C LYS A 233 -16.88 8.99 -13.98
N SER A 234 -15.61 9.10 -13.58
CA SER A 234 -15.18 8.84 -12.20
C SER A 234 -16.01 9.64 -11.18
N SER A 235 -16.35 10.89 -11.48
CA SER A 235 -17.21 11.73 -10.62
C SER A 235 -18.61 11.12 -10.41
N GLN A 236 -19.23 10.58 -11.46
CA GLN A 236 -20.56 9.97 -11.38
C GLN A 236 -20.53 8.66 -10.57
N ILE A 237 -19.45 7.88 -10.70
CA ILE A 237 -19.26 6.67 -9.92
C ILE A 237 -19.08 7.03 -8.43
N TRP A 238 -18.32 8.08 -8.13
CA TRP A 238 -18.15 8.53 -6.75
C TRP A 238 -19.46 9.03 -6.13
N ASP A 239 -20.23 9.83 -6.87
CA ASP A 239 -21.54 10.31 -6.42
C ASP A 239 -22.50 9.14 -6.12
N LEU A 240 -22.50 8.10 -6.96
CA LEU A 240 -23.24 6.85 -6.71
C LEU A 240 -22.78 6.19 -5.40
N ILE A 241 -21.48 6.01 -5.20
CA ILE A 241 -20.93 5.40 -3.98
C ILE A 241 -21.42 6.16 -2.76
N VAL A 242 -21.24 7.48 -2.77
CA VAL A 242 -21.63 8.37 -1.68
C VAL A 242 -23.12 8.27 -1.37
N LYS A 243 -23.95 8.34 -2.41
CA LYS A 243 -25.40 8.24 -2.30
C LYS A 243 -25.83 6.89 -1.73
N TYR A 244 -25.24 5.81 -2.21
CA TYR A 244 -25.51 4.45 -1.74
C TYR A 244 -25.11 4.27 -0.27
N VAL A 245 -23.89 4.68 0.08
CA VAL A 245 -23.33 4.56 1.43
C VAL A 245 -24.14 5.35 2.44
N ARG A 246 -24.46 6.62 2.16
CA ARG A 246 -25.27 7.46 3.07
C ARG A 246 -26.68 6.91 3.24
N ARG A 247 -27.32 6.49 2.14
CA ARG A 247 -28.67 5.94 2.19
C ARG A 247 -28.72 4.69 3.05
N ASN A 248 -27.73 3.82 2.87
CA ASN A 248 -27.62 2.56 3.56
C ASN A 248 -26.82 2.65 4.85
N ARG A 249 -26.39 3.82 5.36
CA ARG A 249 -25.55 3.92 6.57
C ARG A 249 -24.40 2.88 6.60
N LEU A 250 -23.54 2.91 5.58
CA LEU A 250 -22.42 1.97 5.37
C LEU A 250 -21.06 2.64 5.60
N GLU A 251 -21.00 3.75 6.32
CA GLU A 251 -19.82 4.61 6.43
C GLU A 251 -18.60 3.82 6.94
N SER A 252 -18.80 2.97 7.95
CA SER A 252 -17.75 2.08 8.47
C SER A 252 -17.23 1.11 7.41
N GLN A 253 -18.14 0.41 6.71
CA GLN A 253 -17.78 -0.59 5.71
C GLN A 253 -17.13 0.04 4.47
N ALA A 254 -17.62 1.22 4.07
CA ALA A 254 -17.06 2.01 2.97
C ALA A 254 -15.64 2.45 3.30
N ARG A 255 -15.40 2.92 4.54
CA ARG A 255 -14.08 3.30 5.02
C ARG A 255 -13.13 2.10 5.06
N SER A 256 -13.54 0.93 5.53
CA SER A 256 -12.72 -0.29 5.50
C SER A 256 -12.46 -0.79 4.08
N SER A 257 -13.43 -0.66 3.18
CA SER A 257 -13.24 -0.97 1.76
C SER A 257 -12.22 -0.02 1.11
N CYS A 258 -12.23 1.27 1.48
CA CYS A 258 -11.20 2.22 1.06
C CYS A 258 -9.80 1.81 1.59
N LEU A 259 -9.70 1.32 2.82
CA LEU A 259 -8.44 0.81 3.39
C LEU A 259 -7.87 -0.35 2.58
N VAL A 260 -8.70 -1.33 2.21
CA VAL A 260 -8.28 -2.46 1.36
C VAL A 260 -7.68 -1.94 0.06
N ILE A 261 -8.38 -1.03 -0.61
CA ILE A 261 -7.91 -0.42 -1.87
C ILE A 261 -6.59 0.34 -1.67
N SER A 262 -6.45 1.10 -0.59
CA SER A 262 -5.19 1.76 -0.25
C SER A 262 -4.04 0.80 0.02
N HIS A 263 -4.27 -0.34 0.66
CA HIS A 263 -3.22 -1.30 0.98
C HIS A 263 -2.63 -2.00 -0.25
N ILE A 264 -3.40 -2.11 -1.33
CA ILE A 264 -2.99 -2.87 -2.53
C ILE A 264 -2.63 -1.97 -3.70
N MET A 265 -3.13 -0.73 -3.78
CA MET A 265 -3.11 0.02 -5.05
C MET A 265 -1.71 0.30 -5.61
N LEU A 266 -0.70 0.37 -4.75
CA LEU A 266 0.67 0.72 -5.11
C LEU A 266 1.66 -0.23 -4.44
N SER A 267 2.76 -0.51 -5.14
CA SER A 267 4.02 -0.94 -4.53
C SER A 267 5.05 0.17 -4.67
N LEU A 268 5.96 0.27 -3.70
CA LEU A 268 7.20 1.01 -3.89
C LEU A 268 8.02 0.29 -4.97
N LEU A 269 8.49 1.03 -5.98
CA LEU A 269 9.40 0.49 -6.97
C LEU A 269 10.79 0.37 -6.31
N PRO A 270 11.34 -0.84 -6.16
CA PRO A 270 12.62 -1.05 -5.51
C PRO A 270 13.76 -0.37 -6.26
N ASP A 271 14.71 0.16 -5.50
CA ASP A 271 15.93 0.79 -6.03
C ASP A 271 17.16 -0.14 -6.00
N THR A 272 16.95 -1.38 -5.56
CA THR A 272 17.90 -2.50 -5.61
C THR A 272 17.39 -3.60 -6.54
N LEU A 273 18.33 -4.37 -7.10
CA LEU A 273 18.02 -5.49 -7.98
C LEU A 273 17.27 -6.59 -7.23
N GLU A 274 17.74 -6.97 -6.06
CA GLU A 274 17.13 -7.97 -5.17
C GLU A 274 15.74 -7.53 -4.75
N GLY A 275 15.55 -6.23 -4.50
CA GLY A 275 14.27 -5.67 -4.13
C GLY A 275 13.18 -5.93 -5.17
N LEU A 276 13.51 -6.07 -6.47
CA LEU A 276 12.52 -6.36 -7.51
C LEU A 276 11.74 -7.66 -7.28
N SER A 277 12.28 -8.62 -6.53
CA SER A 277 11.55 -9.82 -6.15
C SER A 277 10.28 -9.48 -5.36
N PHE A 278 10.28 -8.38 -4.60
CA PHE A 278 9.11 -7.90 -3.85
C PHE A 278 7.91 -7.64 -4.76
N LEU A 279 8.14 -7.18 -5.99
CA LEU A 279 7.06 -6.94 -6.93
C LEU A 279 6.39 -8.25 -7.38
N SER A 280 7.10 -9.38 -7.30
CA SER A 280 6.56 -10.71 -7.63
C SER A 280 5.84 -11.36 -6.46
N GLU A 281 5.71 -10.68 -5.32
CA GLU A 281 5.03 -11.22 -4.14
C GLU A 281 3.53 -11.32 -4.36
N ARG A 282 2.99 -12.48 -3.99
CA ARG A 282 1.56 -12.75 -4.06
C ARG A 282 0.82 -11.95 -2.99
N VAL A 283 -0.11 -11.11 -3.43
CA VAL A 283 -1.02 -10.36 -2.56
C VAL A 283 -2.39 -11.02 -2.60
N GLU A 284 -2.97 -11.30 -1.45
CA GLU A 284 -4.35 -11.78 -1.34
C GLU A 284 -5.22 -10.75 -0.64
N ILE A 285 -6.46 -10.62 -1.11
CA ILE A 285 -7.49 -9.82 -0.46
C ILE A 285 -8.58 -10.77 -0.01
N HIS A 286 -8.80 -10.80 1.29
CA HIS A 286 -9.82 -11.60 1.92
C HIS A 286 -11.04 -10.70 2.13
N LEU A 287 -12.13 -11.02 1.43
CA LEU A 287 -13.38 -10.25 1.47
C LEU A 287 -14.49 -11.12 2.07
N PRO A 288 -15.27 -10.61 3.03
CA PRO A 288 -16.48 -11.30 3.48
C PRO A 288 -17.52 -11.39 2.34
N SER A 289 -18.22 -12.53 2.26
CA SER A 289 -19.35 -12.73 1.34
C SER A 289 -20.39 -11.60 1.44
N LEU A 290 -20.95 -11.21 0.29
CA LEU A 290 -22.00 -10.19 0.23
C LEU A 290 -23.26 -10.68 0.96
N PHE A 291 -23.75 -9.90 1.92
CA PHE A 291 -25.01 -10.13 2.59
C PHE A 291 -25.57 -8.86 3.23
N SER A 292 -26.88 -8.65 3.12
CA SER A 292 -27.56 -7.53 3.75
C SER A 292 -29.02 -7.88 4.05
N LEU A 293 -29.53 -7.42 5.18
CA LEU A 293 -30.90 -7.62 5.67
C LEU A 293 -31.61 -6.28 5.95
N ARG A 294 -31.22 -5.20 5.28
CA ARG A 294 -31.58 -3.81 5.66
C ARG A 294 -33.05 -3.43 5.43
N GLN A 295 -33.97 -4.28 5.85
CA GLN A 295 -35.33 -3.94 6.26
C GLN A 295 -35.43 -3.61 7.78
N LEU A 296 -34.40 -3.84 8.62
CA LEU A 296 -34.62 -3.97 10.09
C LEU A 296 -33.70 -3.24 11.11
N SER A 297 -32.58 -2.60 10.76
CA SER A 297 -31.68 -2.03 11.79
C SER A 297 -31.61 -0.50 11.78
N SER A 298 -32.29 0.17 12.71
CA SER A 298 -32.24 1.63 12.91
C SER A 298 -31.04 2.10 13.75
N ASP A 299 -30.39 1.23 14.52
CA ASP A 299 -29.44 1.65 15.56
C ASP A 299 -28.19 0.73 15.58
N LYS A 300 -27.22 1.00 14.71
CA LYS A 300 -25.83 0.56 14.93
C LYS A 300 -25.07 1.77 15.46
N GLU A 301 -24.51 1.67 16.66
CA GLU A 301 -23.50 2.61 17.14
C GLU A 301 -22.28 2.48 16.22
N GLU A 302 -22.12 3.43 15.30
CA GLU A 302 -20.96 3.50 14.44
C GLU A 302 -19.80 4.17 15.18
N ASN A 303 -18.60 3.63 15.01
CA ASN A 303 -17.39 4.19 15.59
C ASN A 303 -17.15 5.62 15.05
N GLU A 304 -17.24 6.63 15.91
CA GLU A 304 -17.12 8.05 15.55
C GLU A 304 -15.84 8.36 14.73
N ARG A 305 -14.74 7.63 14.98
CA ARG A 305 -13.49 7.80 14.21
C ARG A 305 -13.64 7.32 12.77
N MET A 306 -14.34 6.22 12.55
CA MET A 306 -14.59 5.67 11.20
C MET A 306 -15.57 6.55 10.42
N LEU A 307 -16.61 7.04 11.09
CA LEU A 307 -17.52 8.06 10.58
C LEU A 307 -16.78 9.32 10.13
N ASN A 308 -15.87 9.82 10.97
CA ASN A 308 -15.09 11.00 10.63
C ASN A 308 -14.12 10.77 9.47
N ASP A 309 -13.43 9.61 9.42
CA ASP A 309 -12.63 9.20 8.27
C ASP A 309 -13.49 9.24 6.99
N TRP A 310 -14.69 8.63 7.01
CA TRP A 310 -15.58 8.59 5.85
C TRP A 310 -16.03 9.99 5.41
N ARG A 311 -16.48 10.85 6.32
CA ARG A 311 -16.95 12.21 5.97
C ARG A 311 -15.91 13.02 5.19
N GLN A 312 -14.64 12.82 5.53
CA GLN A 312 -13.53 13.47 4.82
C GLN A 312 -13.19 12.76 3.51
N ILE A 313 -13.19 11.42 3.48
CA ILE A 313 -12.97 10.63 2.26
C ILE A 313 -14.04 10.94 1.22
N GLU A 314 -15.31 10.97 1.63
CA GLU A 314 -16.44 11.36 0.80
C GLU A 314 -16.17 12.70 0.09
N LYS A 315 -15.72 13.69 0.84
CA LYS A 315 -15.44 15.04 0.32
C LYS A 315 -14.16 15.08 -0.51
N TYR A 316 -13.18 14.25 -0.18
CA TYR A 316 -11.84 14.24 -0.77
C TYR A 316 -11.35 12.81 -1.04
N PRO A 317 -11.82 12.15 -2.11
CA PRO A 317 -11.47 10.75 -2.42
C PRO A 317 -9.97 10.51 -2.63
N ALA A 318 -9.22 11.54 -2.99
CA ALA A 318 -7.76 11.46 -3.11
C ALA A 318 -7.04 11.12 -1.78
N ILE A 319 -7.72 11.20 -0.62
CA ILE A 319 -7.22 10.63 0.65
C ILE A 319 -6.87 9.14 0.50
N ILE A 320 -7.67 8.38 -0.27
CA ILE A 320 -7.47 6.94 -0.49
C ILE A 320 -6.10 6.69 -1.15
N PHE A 321 -5.75 7.51 -2.14
CA PHE A 321 -4.45 7.43 -2.82
C PHE A 321 -3.27 7.88 -1.98
N ASN A 322 -3.42 8.99 -1.23
CA ASN A 322 -2.35 9.44 -0.34
C ASN A 322 -2.10 8.44 0.80
N TYR A 323 -3.13 7.76 1.29
CA TYR A 323 -2.97 6.64 2.22
C TYR A 323 -2.29 5.43 1.55
N GLY A 324 -2.59 5.15 0.29
CA GLY A 324 -1.90 4.12 -0.49
C GLY A 324 -0.41 4.41 -0.68
N LEU A 325 -0.03 5.67 -0.95
CA LEU A 325 1.38 6.10 -0.98
C LEU A 325 2.07 5.86 0.37
N PHE A 326 1.40 6.20 1.46
CA PHE A 326 1.89 6.01 2.83
C PHE A 326 2.15 4.54 3.14
N VAL A 327 1.17 3.68 2.89
CA VAL A 327 1.30 2.24 3.09
C VAL A 327 2.40 1.67 2.19
N ALA A 328 2.39 1.98 0.90
CA ALA A 328 3.36 1.46 -0.05
C ALA A 328 4.82 1.85 0.27
N ASN A 329 5.05 3.07 0.79
CA ASN A 329 6.40 3.52 1.16
C ASN A 329 6.86 2.93 2.50
N CYS A 330 5.98 2.87 3.50
CA CYS A 330 6.33 2.46 4.85
C CYS A 330 6.33 0.93 5.04
N PHE A 331 5.50 0.18 4.31
CA PHE A 331 5.41 -1.28 4.43
C PHE A 331 6.76 -2.00 4.23
N PRO A 332 7.51 -1.80 3.13
CA PRO A 332 8.82 -2.45 2.95
C PRO A 332 9.87 -2.01 3.98
N ILE A 333 9.82 -0.75 4.45
CA ILE A 333 10.69 -0.25 5.53
C ILE A 333 10.38 -0.98 6.86
N GLY A 334 9.12 -1.29 7.12
CA GLY A 334 8.70 -2.06 8.28
C GLY A 334 9.17 -3.52 8.23
N LEU A 335 9.07 -4.15 7.06
CA LEU A 335 9.60 -5.49 6.82
C LEU A 335 11.12 -5.53 7.01
N MET A 336 11.84 -4.54 6.46
CA MET A 336 13.27 -4.35 6.71
C MET A 336 13.58 -4.21 8.21
N LYS A 337 12.82 -3.38 8.94
CA LYS A 337 13.01 -3.25 10.39
C LYS A 337 12.83 -4.60 11.10
N ARG A 338 11.82 -5.38 10.71
CA ARG A 338 11.58 -6.71 11.29
C ARG A 338 12.73 -7.68 11.04
N GLU A 339 13.39 -7.62 9.88
CA GLU A 339 14.61 -8.44 9.65
C GLU A 339 15.75 -8.07 10.60
N LEU A 340 15.92 -6.78 10.89
CA LEU A 340 16.99 -6.28 11.75
C LEU A 340 16.68 -6.49 13.24
N PHE A 341 15.40 -6.33 13.61
CA PHE A 341 14.88 -6.48 14.96
C PHE A 341 13.67 -7.43 14.93
N PRO A 342 13.91 -8.76 14.91
CA PRO A 342 12.85 -9.75 14.82
C PRO A 342 11.84 -9.60 15.96
N THR A 343 10.56 -9.64 15.60
CA THR A 343 9.43 -9.60 16.54
C THR A 343 8.66 -10.90 16.45
N GLU A 344 8.28 -11.48 17.59
CA GLU A 344 7.50 -12.72 17.61
C GLU A 344 6.06 -12.50 17.12
N GLY A 345 5.56 -13.41 16.28
CA GLY A 345 4.13 -13.71 16.17
C GLY A 345 3.22 -12.65 15.52
N VAL A 346 3.63 -12.02 14.42
CA VAL A 346 2.71 -11.17 13.64
C VAL A 346 1.73 -12.04 12.87
N HIS A 347 0.43 -11.94 13.19
CA HIS A 347 -0.62 -12.63 12.47
C HIS A 347 -0.74 -12.07 11.04
N GLU A 348 -0.98 -12.95 10.06
CA GLU A 348 -1.06 -12.61 8.64
C GLU A 348 -1.99 -11.42 8.34
N LYS A 349 -3.22 -11.45 8.88
CA LYS A 349 -4.22 -10.37 8.78
C LYS A 349 -3.74 -8.99 9.24
N ASP A 350 -2.78 -8.95 10.15
CA ASP A 350 -2.27 -7.72 10.77
C ASP A 350 -0.93 -7.28 10.16
N LEU A 351 -0.33 -8.08 9.28
CA LEU A 351 1.02 -7.89 8.77
C LEU A 351 1.24 -6.49 8.19
N VAL A 352 0.37 -6.05 7.27
CA VAL A 352 0.52 -4.73 6.62
C VAL A 352 0.48 -3.60 7.65
N ASN A 353 -0.51 -3.62 8.55
CA ASN A 353 -0.69 -2.59 9.57
C ASN A 353 0.46 -2.60 10.59
N ALA A 354 0.90 -3.79 11.02
CA ALA A 354 2.01 -3.96 11.94
C ALA A 354 3.31 -3.41 11.34
N MET A 355 3.63 -3.76 10.09
CA MET A 355 4.86 -3.30 9.44
C MET A 355 4.85 -1.78 9.18
N VAL A 356 3.73 -1.21 8.74
CA VAL A 356 3.60 0.26 8.61
C VAL A 356 3.75 0.94 9.98
N SER A 357 3.18 0.37 11.04
CA SER A 357 3.35 0.87 12.42
C SER A 357 4.81 0.77 12.87
N TYR A 358 5.49 -0.32 12.56
CA TYR A 358 6.91 -0.54 12.88
C TYR A 358 7.82 0.45 12.17
N ALA A 359 7.54 0.79 10.92
CA ALA A 359 8.31 1.78 10.17
C ALA A 359 8.14 3.20 10.73
N THR A 360 6.95 3.52 11.24
CA THR A 360 6.55 4.92 11.50
C THR A 360 6.46 5.27 12.98
N GLY A 361 6.28 4.29 13.87
CA GLY A 361 5.94 4.49 15.27
C GLY A 361 4.49 4.99 15.49
N ILE A 362 3.63 4.93 14.47
CA ILE A 362 2.27 5.50 14.48
C ILE A 362 1.23 4.36 14.44
N GLY A 363 0.12 4.53 15.17
CA GLY A 363 -1.03 3.63 15.06
C GLY A 363 -1.70 3.71 13.68
N VAL A 364 -1.79 2.58 12.99
CA VAL A 364 -2.39 2.43 11.65
C VAL A 364 -3.87 2.08 11.77
N ALA A 365 -4.65 2.42 10.75
CA ALA A 365 -6.09 2.20 10.75
C ALA A 365 -6.44 0.71 10.61
N SER A 366 -7.25 0.17 11.52
CA SER A 366 -7.74 -1.21 11.46
C SER A 366 -9.00 -1.35 10.60
N PHE A 367 -9.27 -2.54 10.09
CA PHE A 367 -10.56 -2.88 9.48
C PHE A 367 -11.67 -2.96 10.54
N ASP A 368 -12.92 -2.84 10.12
CA ASP A 368 -14.13 -3.01 10.95
C ASP A 368 -14.66 -4.46 10.95
N ASN A 369 -14.09 -5.34 10.13
CA ASN A 369 -14.46 -6.74 10.00
C ASN A 369 -13.22 -7.64 10.06
N SER A 370 -13.27 -8.72 10.84
CA SER A 370 -12.13 -9.66 11.02
C SER A 370 -11.84 -10.52 9.80
N ASN A 371 -12.82 -10.74 8.93
CA ASN A 371 -12.69 -11.51 7.69
C ASN A 371 -12.34 -10.61 6.49
N LEU A 372 -12.10 -9.32 6.74
CA LEU A 372 -11.64 -8.34 5.78
C LEU A 372 -10.17 -8.00 6.07
N PHE A 373 -9.26 -8.46 5.22
CA PHE A 373 -7.84 -8.11 5.35
C PHE A 373 -7.09 -8.27 4.03
N VAL A 374 -5.90 -7.69 3.99
CA VAL A 374 -4.93 -7.87 2.90
C VAL A 374 -3.77 -8.68 3.46
N SER A 375 -3.40 -9.75 2.78
CA SER A 375 -2.30 -10.59 3.19
C SER A 375 -1.20 -10.70 2.14
N TYR A 376 0.00 -10.94 2.65
CA TYR A 376 1.17 -11.34 1.90
C TYR A 376 1.63 -12.66 2.53
N PRO A 377 1.04 -13.81 2.16
CA PRO A 377 1.26 -15.07 2.85
C PRO A 377 2.75 -15.42 2.96
N ASN A 378 3.50 -15.15 1.89
CA ASN A 378 4.93 -15.47 1.83
C ASN A 378 5.83 -14.47 2.58
N LEU A 379 5.26 -13.39 3.14
CA LEU A 379 6.00 -12.38 3.92
C LEU A 379 5.71 -12.47 5.42
N VAL A 380 4.89 -13.42 5.86
CA VAL A 380 4.64 -13.65 7.30
C VAL A 380 5.91 -14.13 7.98
N ASP A 381 6.59 -15.13 7.41
CA ASP A 381 7.92 -15.60 7.82
C ASP A 381 8.90 -15.51 6.65
N THR A 382 9.93 -14.71 6.84
CA THR A 382 10.97 -14.40 5.84
C THR A 382 12.34 -14.95 6.24
N LYS A 383 12.52 -15.48 7.45
CA LYS A 383 13.84 -15.79 8.05
C LYS A 383 14.65 -16.79 7.21
N ASN A 384 13.98 -17.76 6.58
CA ASN A 384 14.62 -18.78 5.75
C ASN A 384 14.29 -18.65 4.26
N ARG A 385 13.66 -17.54 3.87
CA ARG A 385 13.18 -17.37 2.51
C ARG A 385 14.29 -16.82 1.62
N VAL A 386 14.36 -17.34 0.40
CA VAL A 386 15.19 -16.80 -0.67
C VAL A 386 14.33 -15.95 -1.58
N PHE A 387 14.74 -14.71 -1.75
CA PHE A 387 14.19 -13.77 -2.72
C PHE A 387 15.11 -13.77 -3.94
N ALA A 388 14.55 -14.00 -5.12
CA ALA A 388 15.34 -14.22 -6.32
C ALA A 388 14.77 -13.46 -7.53
N VAL A 389 15.66 -12.94 -8.37
CA VAL A 389 15.32 -12.20 -9.59
C VAL A 389 16.25 -12.63 -10.71
N LYS A 390 15.67 -12.89 -11.88
CA LYS A 390 16.47 -13.12 -13.09
C LYS A 390 17.02 -11.78 -13.60
N ALA A 391 18.34 -11.71 -13.76
CA ALA A 391 19.03 -10.50 -14.17
C ALA A 391 20.22 -10.81 -15.06
N ASN A 392 20.51 -9.91 -16.01
CA ASN A 392 21.78 -9.90 -16.72
C ASN A 392 22.76 -9.06 -15.90
N VAL A 393 23.83 -9.67 -15.38
CA VAL A 393 24.82 -9.00 -14.53
C VAL A 393 26.12 -8.85 -15.33
N GLU A 394 26.55 -7.62 -15.58
CA GLU A 394 27.79 -7.33 -16.33
C GLU A 394 29.04 -7.41 -15.43
N GLU A 395 28.91 -7.08 -14.15
CA GLU A 395 29.97 -7.19 -13.14
C GLU A 395 29.42 -7.87 -11.86
N GLU A 396 30.00 -8.99 -11.43
CA GLU A 396 29.62 -9.72 -10.19
C GLU A 396 29.94 -8.96 -8.87
N LYS A 397 30.17 -7.65 -8.92
CA LYS A 397 30.60 -6.85 -7.76
C LYS A 397 29.45 -6.68 -6.75
N GLY A 398 29.35 -7.65 -5.83
CA GLY A 398 28.48 -7.55 -4.65
C GLY A 398 27.12 -8.23 -4.78
N TYR A 399 26.84 -8.90 -5.90
CA TYR A 399 25.64 -9.71 -6.08
C TYR A 399 25.95 -11.19 -5.87
N SER A 400 25.03 -11.92 -5.24
CA SER A 400 25.06 -13.39 -5.21
C SER A 400 24.38 -13.92 -6.47
N VAL A 401 25.17 -14.14 -7.53
CA VAL A 401 24.69 -14.57 -8.85
C VAL A 401 24.88 -16.07 -9.03
N GLU A 402 23.82 -16.78 -9.40
CA GLU A 402 23.89 -18.19 -9.84
C GLU A 402 22.95 -18.38 -11.05
N ASN A 403 23.49 -18.81 -12.21
CA ASN A 403 22.70 -19.03 -13.44
C ASN A 403 21.81 -17.83 -13.86
N ASP A 404 22.37 -16.62 -13.90
CA ASP A 404 21.65 -15.35 -14.19
C ASP A 404 20.53 -15.01 -13.17
N ILE A 405 20.58 -15.61 -11.98
CA ILE A 405 19.65 -15.33 -10.88
C ILE A 405 20.42 -14.65 -9.77
N VAL A 406 19.97 -13.46 -9.38
CA VAL A 406 20.44 -12.75 -8.19
C VAL A 406 19.53 -13.10 -7.03
N SER A 407 20.11 -13.49 -5.91
CA SER A 407 19.35 -13.94 -4.74
C SER A 407 19.79 -13.29 -3.42
N SER A 408 18.81 -13.05 -2.56
CA SER A 408 18.96 -12.56 -1.18
C SER A 408 18.30 -13.54 -0.21
N PHE A 409 18.98 -13.85 0.90
CA PHE A 409 18.37 -14.53 2.04
C PHE A 409 17.72 -13.48 2.95
N GLY A 410 16.47 -13.71 3.36
CA GLY A 410 15.68 -12.73 4.10
C GLY A 410 15.14 -11.61 3.22
N PHE A 411 14.25 -10.78 3.77
CA PHE A 411 13.59 -9.73 3.00
C PHE A 411 14.62 -8.71 2.46
N PRO A 412 14.64 -8.41 1.15
CA PRO A 412 15.60 -7.47 0.57
C PRO A 412 15.35 -6.05 1.10
N CYS A 413 16.39 -5.39 1.59
CA CYS A 413 16.30 -3.98 1.99
C CYS A 413 16.19 -3.09 0.74
N PHE A 414 15.13 -2.29 0.63
CA PHE A 414 15.00 -1.27 -0.40
C PHE A 414 14.05 -0.17 0.06
N GLY A 415 14.06 0.93 -0.69
CA GLY A 415 13.12 2.02 -0.49
C GLY A 415 13.68 3.15 0.35
N ASN A 416 13.42 4.37 -0.11
CA ASN A 416 13.81 5.58 0.59
C ASN A 416 12.63 6.21 1.35
N PRO A 417 12.86 6.79 2.53
CA PRO A 417 11.79 7.34 3.37
C PRO A 417 11.37 8.76 2.96
N TYR A 418 12.00 9.38 1.95
CA TYR A 418 11.90 10.84 1.72
C TYR A 418 10.49 11.37 1.48
N LEU A 419 9.53 10.56 1.04
CA LEU A 419 8.15 10.99 0.85
C LEU A 419 7.41 11.17 2.18
N PHE A 420 7.76 10.41 3.22
CA PHE A 420 7.14 10.43 4.55
C PHE A 420 8.14 10.73 5.67
N HIS A 421 9.34 11.19 5.32
CA HIS A 421 10.38 11.58 6.27
C HIS A 421 9.96 12.84 7.08
N PRO A 422 10.29 12.90 8.38
CA PRO A 422 10.99 11.89 9.17
C PRO A 422 10.09 10.70 9.56
N LEU A 423 10.70 9.52 9.67
CA LEU A 423 10.08 8.30 10.21
C LEU A 423 10.66 8.01 11.60
N HIS A 424 9.92 7.32 12.47
CA HIS A 424 10.45 6.86 13.77
C HIS A 424 10.77 5.38 13.75
N THR A 425 11.51 4.95 12.72
CA THR A 425 11.76 3.54 12.43
C THR A 425 12.57 2.89 13.55
N PHE A 426 13.62 3.52 14.08
CA PHE A 426 14.52 2.94 15.09
C PHE A 426 14.53 3.70 16.42
N LYS A 427 13.56 4.60 16.63
CA LYS A 427 13.54 5.51 17.76
C LYS A 427 13.57 4.83 19.14
N ASN A 428 13.04 3.60 19.24
CA ASN A 428 12.99 2.86 20.51
C ASN A 428 14.25 1.99 20.72
N GLU A 429 14.92 1.63 19.63
CA GLU A 429 16.05 0.71 19.62
C GLU A 429 17.40 1.46 19.60
N ILE A 430 17.41 2.70 19.10
CA ILE A 430 18.63 3.47 18.84
C ILE A 430 18.47 4.90 19.36
N GLU A 431 18.97 5.14 20.58
CA GLU A 431 18.87 6.44 21.28
C GLU A 431 19.41 7.62 20.47
N GLN A 432 20.41 7.38 19.62
CA GLN A 432 21.11 8.43 18.88
C GLN A 432 20.48 8.76 17.52
N GLY A 433 19.34 8.13 17.21
CA GLY A 433 18.65 8.26 15.94
C GLY A 433 19.42 7.63 14.78
N THR A 434 18.79 7.63 13.61
CA THR A 434 19.36 7.19 12.34
C THR A 434 18.95 8.16 11.21
N PRO A 435 19.42 7.96 9.97
CA PRO A 435 18.93 8.71 8.82
C PRO A 435 17.39 8.73 8.64
N HIS A 436 16.65 7.77 9.20
CA HIS A 436 15.18 7.76 9.16
C HIS A 436 14.54 8.85 10.03
N GLU A 437 15.10 9.14 11.21
CA GLU A 437 14.52 10.00 12.25
C GLU A 437 14.64 11.50 11.96
N GLY A 438 15.48 11.86 10.99
CA GLY A 438 15.68 13.24 10.55
C GLY A 438 16.69 14.03 11.36
N GLU A 439 17.00 13.61 12.58
CA GLU A 439 18.16 14.06 13.32
C GLU A 439 18.83 12.85 13.96
N PHE A 440 20.15 12.76 13.82
CA PHE A 440 20.92 11.67 14.41
C PHE A 440 22.38 12.06 14.68
N MET A 441 23.01 11.32 15.58
CA MET A 441 24.41 11.53 15.98
C MET A 441 25.31 10.44 15.40
N LEU A 442 26.39 10.86 14.72
CA LEU A 442 27.48 9.96 14.34
C LEU A 442 28.39 9.72 15.54
N LYS A 443 28.29 8.52 16.13
CA LYS A 443 29.08 8.10 17.30
C LYS A 443 30.54 7.90 16.95
N LYS A 444 31.44 8.30 17.85
CA LYS A 444 32.86 8.01 17.71
C LYS A 444 33.10 6.49 17.55
N PRO A 445 33.69 6.03 16.45
CA PRO A 445 33.93 4.61 16.22
C PRO A 445 34.97 4.05 17.18
N LYS A 446 34.92 2.74 17.41
CA LYS A 446 36.00 2.04 18.12
C LYS A 446 37.15 1.82 17.13
N ILE A 447 38.36 2.24 17.50
CA ILE A 447 39.55 2.01 16.68
C ILE A 447 40.36 0.88 17.30
N GLU A 448 40.53 -0.23 16.59
CA GLU A 448 41.40 -1.35 16.98
C GLU A 448 42.36 -1.65 15.82
N ASN A 449 43.67 -1.72 16.07
CA ASN A 449 44.67 -2.04 15.04
C ASN A 449 44.55 -1.18 13.75
N ASN A 450 44.32 0.13 13.90
CA ASN A 450 44.06 1.07 12.79
C ASN A 450 42.82 0.74 11.94
N LYS A 451 41.91 -0.12 12.42
CA LYS A 451 40.63 -0.42 11.80
C LYS A 451 39.50 0.26 12.57
N CYS A 452 38.61 0.94 11.84
CA CYS A 452 37.40 1.55 12.38
C CYS A 452 36.30 0.49 12.49
N ILE A 453 35.81 0.26 13.71
CA ILE A 453 34.84 -0.78 14.04
C ILE A 453 33.56 -0.15 14.58
N LEU A 454 32.44 -0.58 14.02
CA LEU A 454 31.09 -0.14 14.32
C LEU A 454 30.14 -1.35 14.35
N ASN A 455 28.95 -1.18 14.92
CA ASN A 455 27.84 -2.09 14.66
C ASN A 455 27.22 -1.78 13.29
N LEU A 456 26.28 -2.63 12.85
CA LEU A 456 25.69 -2.52 11.52
C LEU A 456 24.97 -1.17 11.28
N ILE A 457 24.18 -0.70 12.24
CA ILE A 457 23.36 0.51 12.06
C ILE A 457 24.20 1.78 12.12
N ASP A 458 25.19 1.83 13.02
CA ASP A 458 26.13 2.94 13.08
C ASP A 458 26.93 3.00 11.76
N ALA A 459 27.47 1.86 11.28
CA ALA A 459 28.18 1.79 10.01
C ALA A 459 27.33 2.22 8.82
N TRP A 460 26.05 1.84 8.80
CA TRP A 460 25.09 2.29 7.80
C TRP A 460 24.85 3.81 7.86
N SER A 461 24.65 4.37 9.05
CA SER A 461 24.47 5.82 9.25
C SER A 461 25.69 6.62 8.78
N TYR A 462 26.88 6.08 9.03
CA TYR A 462 28.13 6.58 8.47
C TYR A 462 28.13 6.49 6.94
N ALA A 463 27.94 5.31 6.36
CA ALA A 463 27.94 5.10 4.91
C ALA A 463 26.95 6.02 4.19
N TRP A 464 25.75 6.19 4.75
CA TRP A 464 24.75 7.12 4.26
C TRP A 464 25.26 8.57 4.27
N THR A 465 25.81 9.04 5.39
CA THR A 465 26.32 10.42 5.50
C THR A 465 27.45 10.67 4.50
N TYR A 466 28.35 9.71 4.31
CA TYR A 466 29.43 9.79 3.32
C TYR A 466 28.93 9.81 1.89
N ARG A 467 27.92 8.99 1.58
CA ARG A 467 27.25 9.02 0.28
C ARG A 467 26.66 10.40 -0.02
N ILE A 468 26.07 11.04 1.00
CA ILE A 468 25.58 12.42 0.92
C ILE A 468 26.73 13.44 0.82
N GLY A 469 27.90 13.19 1.42
CA GLY A 469 29.11 14.01 1.23
C GLY A 469 29.75 13.88 -0.17
N GLY A 470 29.42 12.82 -0.91
CA GLY A 470 30.00 12.49 -2.22
C GLY A 470 31.22 11.57 -2.12
N TYR A 471 31.14 10.59 -1.22
CA TYR A 471 32.15 9.57 -1.00
C TYR A 471 31.50 8.18 -1.07
N ASP A 472 32.30 7.18 -1.41
CA ASP A 472 31.95 5.77 -1.34
C ASP A 472 32.65 5.14 -0.13
N CYS A 473 31.88 4.44 0.70
CA CYS A 473 32.41 3.68 1.84
C CYS A 473 32.58 2.22 1.46
N HIS A 474 33.71 1.63 1.80
CA HIS A 474 33.97 0.20 1.69
C HIS A 474 33.99 -0.41 3.09
N ILE A 475 33.23 -1.48 3.28
CA ILE A 475 32.99 -2.12 4.56
C ILE A 475 33.27 -3.62 4.51
N GLU A 476 33.59 -4.19 5.65
CA GLU A 476 33.82 -5.61 5.87
C GLU A 476 32.99 -6.03 7.09
N ILE A 477 32.14 -7.05 6.97
CA ILE A 477 31.24 -7.47 8.06
C ILE A 477 31.69 -8.82 8.60
N ASP A 478 32.05 -8.89 9.88
CA ASP A 478 32.56 -10.10 10.54
C ASP A 478 33.66 -10.82 9.73
N ASN A 479 34.63 -10.05 9.24
CA ASN A 479 35.75 -10.51 8.40
C ASN A 479 35.32 -11.27 7.12
N SER A 480 34.17 -10.92 6.54
CA SER A 480 33.71 -11.44 5.25
C SER A 480 34.34 -10.66 4.08
N HIS A 481 33.82 -10.83 2.86
CA HIS A 481 34.33 -10.09 1.71
C HIS A 481 34.13 -8.58 1.86
N LEU A 482 34.95 -7.81 1.14
CA LEU A 482 34.84 -6.36 1.08
C LEU A 482 33.58 -5.97 0.28
N PHE A 483 32.70 -5.18 0.89
CA PHE A 483 31.50 -4.65 0.24
C PHE A 483 31.64 -3.14 0.02
N LYS A 484 31.25 -2.68 -1.17
CA LYS A 484 31.01 -1.25 -1.39
C LYS A 484 29.60 -0.91 -0.92
N ALA A 485 29.48 0.17 -0.16
CA ALA A 485 28.21 0.67 0.27
C ALA A 485 27.32 1.09 -0.93
N PHE A 486 26.18 0.42 -1.14
CA PHE A 486 25.29 0.67 -2.28
C PHE A 486 24.29 1.78 -2.00
N ALA A 487 24.15 2.67 -2.99
CA ALA A 487 23.20 3.75 -2.97
C ALA A 487 22.90 4.21 -4.41
N PRO A 488 21.66 4.04 -4.90
CA PRO A 488 21.27 4.47 -6.25
C PRO A 488 21.43 5.98 -6.41
N ASN A 489 21.71 6.43 -7.62
CA ASN A 489 21.91 7.87 -7.88
C ASN A 489 20.61 8.66 -7.74
N GLU A 490 19.46 8.10 -8.14
CA GLU A 490 18.17 8.80 -8.15
C GLU A 490 17.68 9.20 -6.75
N SER A 491 17.79 8.30 -5.76
CA SER A 491 17.40 8.61 -4.38
C SER A 491 18.59 9.06 -3.53
N SER A 492 19.82 8.70 -3.90
CA SER A 492 21.02 8.86 -3.04
C SER A 492 20.87 8.23 -1.65
N TRP A 493 19.88 7.36 -1.45
CA TRP A 493 19.64 6.65 -0.21
C TRP A 493 20.58 5.46 -0.13
N THR A 494 21.41 5.39 0.91
CA THR A 494 22.25 4.20 1.14
C THR A 494 21.40 3.11 1.76
N VAL A 495 21.40 1.93 1.14
CA VAL A 495 20.60 0.79 1.59
C VAL A 495 21.30 0.09 2.77
N ILE A 496 20.53 -0.47 3.71
CA ILE A 496 21.09 -1.26 4.81
C ILE A 496 21.58 -2.60 4.27
N TYR A 497 22.82 -2.96 4.59
CA TYR A 497 23.42 -4.23 4.19
C TYR A 497 22.83 -5.38 5.00
N LEU A 498 22.24 -6.36 4.33
CA LEU A 498 22.02 -7.68 4.91
C LEU A 498 23.13 -8.58 4.37
N VAL A 499 23.92 -9.18 5.26
CA VAL A 499 24.89 -10.18 4.85
C VAL A 499 24.14 -11.49 4.61
N ASN A 500 24.40 -12.14 3.48
CA ASN A 500 23.96 -13.50 3.16
C ASN A 500 24.63 -14.55 4.08
N LYS A 501 24.50 -14.42 5.41
CA LYS A 501 24.94 -15.42 6.38
C LYS A 501 23.72 -16.13 6.96
N LYS A 502 23.60 -17.42 6.65
CA LYS A 502 22.58 -18.36 7.15
C LYS A 502 22.50 -18.50 8.70
N LYS A 503 23.26 -17.74 9.50
CA LYS A 503 23.66 -18.18 10.86
C LYS A 503 23.87 -17.12 11.96
N THR A 504 23.59 -15.84 11.74
CA THR A 504 23.70 -14.85 12.84
C THR A 504 22.33 -14.51 13.38
N ASP A 505 22.05 -14.92 14.61
CA ASP A 505 20.76 -14.68 15.29
C ASP A 505 20.50 -13.20 15.62
N ASN A 506 21.51 -12.33 15.50
CA ASN A 506 21.35 -10.88 15.62
C ASN A 506 22.27 -10.12 14.63
N LEU A 507 21.72 -9.70 13.49
CA LEU A 507 22.46 -8.96 12.45
C LEU A 507 22.97 -7.59 12.93
N VAL A 508 22.25 -6.95 13.86
CA VAL A 508 22.58 -5.61 14.36
C VAL A 508 23.89 -5.61 15.14
N GLU A 509 24.19 -6.70 15.84
CA GLU A 509 25.43 -6.87 16.63
C GLU A 509 26.66 -7.24 15.79
N SER A 510 26.49 -7.48 14.49
CA SER A 510 27.61 -7.82 13.59
C SER A 510 28.70 -6.75 13.62
N LYS A 511 29.96 -7.18 13.66
CA LYS A 511 31.12 -6.28 13.68
C LYS A 511 31.38 -5.77 12.27
N VAL A 512 31.12 -4.49 12.02
CA VAL A 512 31.38 -3.85 10.73
C VAL A 512 32.66 -3.03 10.81
N THR A 513 33.60 -3.34 9.92
CA THR A 513 34.85 -2.61 9.75
C THR A 513 34.76 -1.71 8.52
N ILE A 514 35.01 -0.41 8.67
CA ILE A 514 35.17 0.47 7.51
C ILE A 514 36.64 0.45 7.09
N THR A 515 36.90 -0.04 5.88
CA THR A 515 38.26 -0.34 5.40
C THR A 515 38.79 0.75 4.48
N LYS A 516 37.92 1.43 3.72
CA LYS A 516 38.31 2.49 2.78
C LYS A 516 37.19 3.49 2.57
N ILE A 517 37.55 4.76 2.38
CA ILE A 517 36.65 5.84 1.95
C ILE A 517 37.23 6.45 0.68
N GLU A 518 36.46 6.44 -0.40
CA GLU A 518 36.88 6.96 -1.70
C GLU A 518 36.06 8.17 -2.09
N LYS A 519 36.72 9.23 -2.55
CA LYS A 519 36.03 10.42 -3.05
C LYS A 519 35.42 10.12 -4.43
N ARG A 520 34.14 10.42 -4.61
CA ARG A 520 33.46 10.29 -5.92
C ARG A 520 33.83 11.46 -6.82
N LYS A 521 33.55 11.31 -8.12
CA LYS A 521 33.68 12.39 -9.13
C LYS A 521 32.97 13.67 -8.68
N ASN A 522 31.77 13.53 -8.11
CA ASN A 522 31.01 14.64 -7.52
C ASN A 522 31.11 14.57 -6.00
N SER A 523 31.84 15.52 -5.41
CA SER A 523 31.97 15.71 -3.97
C SER A 523 31.33 17.03 -3.58
N PHE A 524 30.55 17.03 -2.51
CA PHE A 524 29.68 18.16 -2.14
C PHE A 524 30.20 18.90 -0.91
N PHE A 525 30.66 18.18 0.11
CA PHE A 525 31.25 18.78 1.29
C PHE A 525 32.25 17.82 1.94
N LYS A 526 33.23 18.37 2.65
CA LYS A 526 34.31 17.59 3.28
C LYS A 526 33.82 17.09 4.64
N LEU A 527 33.71 15.77 4.78
CA LEU A 527 33.51 15.14 6.08
C LEU A 527 34.85 14.99 6.80
N GLN A 528 34.85 15.10 8.13
CA GLN A 528 36.01 14.72 8.93
C GLN A 528 36.33 13.24 8.70
N ASP A 529 37.60 12.88 8.73
CA ASP A 529 38.01 11.49 8.60
C ASP A 529 37.82 10.77 9.94
N PHE A 530 36.71 10.01 10.08
CA PHE A 530 36.38 9.32 11.33
C PHE A 530 37.32 8.16 11.63
N THR A 531 38.17 7.75 10.67
CA THR A 531 39.18 6.70 10.91
C THR A 531 40.31 7.20 11.80
N LYS A 532 40.35 8.50 12.09
CA LYS A 532 41.36 9.13 12.93
C LYS A 532 40.91 9.26 14.40
N PRO A 533 41.86 9.18 15.38
CA PRO A 533 41.54 9.19 16.81
C PRO A 533 40.93 10.51 17.33
N ASP A 534 41.13 11.60 16.61
CA ASP A 534 40.71 12.97 16.92
C ASP A 534 39.28 13.29 16.45
N PHE A 535 38.54 12.31 15.93
CA PHE A 535 37.14 12.50 15.54
C PHE A 535 36.25 12.86 16.73
N SER A 536 35.48 13.94 16.55
CA SER A 536 34.42 14.37 17.46
C SER A 536 33.05 13.93 16.91
N PRO A 537 32.13 13.44 17.77
CA PRO A 537 30.77 13.14 17.35
C PRO A 537 30.12 14.32 16.62
N SER A 538 29.38 14.04 15.55
CA SER A 538 28.75 15.07 14.73
C SER A 538 27.24 14.82 14.58
N CYS A 539 26.44 15.86 14.80
CA CYS A 539 25.00 15.82 14.52
C CYS A 539 24.74 15.98 13.02
N VAL A 540 23.85 15.14 12.49
CA VAL A 540 23.37 15.22 11.11
C VAL A 540 21.86 15.47 11.12
N GLU A 541 21.43 16.55 10.47
CA GLU A 541 20.02 16.92 10.31
C GLU A 541 19.61 16.70 8.85
N VAL A 542 18.44 16.11 8.65
CA VAL A 542 17.82 15.84 7.34
C VAL A 542 16.45 16.50 7.32
N VAL A 543 16.28 17.47 6.43
CA VAL A 543 15.04 18.26 6.32
C VAL A 543 14.45 18.09 4.93
N VAL A 544 13.26 17.51 4.85
CA VAL A 544 12.45 17.50 3.62
C VAL A 544 11.60 18.77 3.56
N LYS A 545 11.97 19.68 2.66
CA LYS A 545 11.31 21.00 2.54
C LYS A 545 10.01 20.95 1.76
N LYS A 546 10.01 20.23 0.63
CA LYS A 546 8.89 20.21 -0.33
C LYS A 546 8.82 18.85 -1.03
N LYS A 547 7.63 18.46 -1.47
CA LYS A 547 7.34 17.19 -2.14
C LYS A 547 6.53 17.49 -3.41
N TYR A 548 6.88 16.86 -4.52
CA TYR A 548 6.28 17.15 -5.83
C TYR A 548 6.05 15.87 -6.61
N PRO A 549 4.91 15.72 -7.28
CA PRO A 549 4.72 14.65 -8.25
C PRO A 549 5.49 14.99 -9.54
N ILE A 550 6.02 13.96 -10.19
CA ILE A 550 6.63 14.04 -11.52
C ILE A 550 5.60 13.51 -12.50
N ASP A 551 4.86 14.40 -13.13
CA ASP A 551 4.00 14.07 -14.25
C ASP A 551 4.50 14.80 -15.50
N THR A 552 4.66 14.05 -16.57
CA THR A 552 5.05 14.55 -17.90
C THR A 552 3.90 15.32 -18.57
N ASN A 553 2.66 15.12 -18.12
CA ASN A 553 1.48 15.83 -18.58
C ASN A 553 1.05 16.87 -17.52
N LYS A 554 1.11 18.14 -17.90
CA LYS A 554 0.99 19.31 -17.03
C LYS A 554 -0.38 19.42 -16.32
N SER A 555 -0.57 18.76 -15.18
CA SER A 555 -1.28 19.30 -14.00
C SER A 555 -1.61 18.20 -12.97
N VAL A 556 -0.62 17.70 -12.22
CA VAL A 556 -1.01 17.03 -10.95
C VAL A 556 -1.50 18.11 -10.01
N GLN A 557 -2.82 18.17 -9.86
CA GLN A 557 -3.45 19.10 -8.95
C GLN A 557 -3.10 18.67 -7.52
N LYS A 558 -2.59 19.61 -6.72
CA LYS A 558 -2.55 19.43 -5.28
C LYS A 558 -3.97 19.70 -4.76
N LEU A 559 -4.49 18.85 -3.89
CA LEU A 559 -5.75 19.08 -3.20
C LEU A 559 -5.71 20.46 -2.54
N GLN A 560 -6.60 21.36 -3.00
CA GLN A 560 -6.83 22.62 -2.31
C GLN A 560 -7.32 22.30 -0.89
N ASN A 561 -6.76 22.96 0.12
CA ASN A 561 -7.08 22.77 1.55
C ASN A 561 -6.59 21.46 2.19
N TRP A 562 -5.61 20.76 1.61
CA TRP A 562 -5.04 19.55 2.25
C TRP A 562 -4.60 19.78 3.70
N ASP A 563 -3.93 20.89 3.97
CA ASP A 563 -3.45 21.21 5.31
C ASP A 563 -4.63 21.40 6.29
N ASN A 564 -5.76 22.00 5.85
CA ASN A 564 -6.98 22.13 6.66
C ASN A 564 -7.63 20.77 6.96
N ILE A 565 -7.60 19.83 6.00
CA ILE A 565 -8.11 18.47 6.19
C ILE A 565 -7.30 17.76 7.28
N LEU A 566 -5.98 17.89 7.24
CA LEU A 566 -5.09 17.27 8.22
C LEU A 566 -5.19 17.93 9.60
N ASP A 567 -5.29 19.26 9.66
CA ASP A 567 -5.36 19.98 10.93
C ASP A 567 -6.68 19.72 11.67
N GLY A 568 -7.80 19.57 10.95
CA GLY A 568 -9.06 19.10 11.53
C GLY A 568 -8.93 17.72 12.19
N ALA A 569 -8.09 16.84 11.66
CA ALA A 569 -7.85 15.50 12.22
C ALA A 569 -6.90 15.49 13.43
N LYS A 570 -6.00 16.47 13.55
CA LYS A 570 -5.13 16.61 14.74
C LYS A 570 -5.93 17.02 15.97
N ASN A 571 -6.98 17.82 15.80
CA ASN A 571 -7.85 18.28 16.88
C ASN A 571 -8.79 17.19 17.44
N LEU A 572 -8.91 16.06 16.73
CA LEU A 572 -9.67 14.88 17.17
C LEU A 572 -8.83 13.88 18.00
N LYS A 573 -7.59 14.24 18.35
CA LYS A 573 -6.73 13.47 19.27
C LYS A 573 -7.05 13.73 20.76
N GLY A 574 -8.16 14.41 21.06
CA GLY A 574 -8.65 14.65 22.42
C GLY A 574 -9.07 13.36 23.13
#